data_AF-A0A6H2H9G2-F1
#
_entry.id   AF-A0A6H2H9G2-F1
#
_cell.length_a   1.000
_cell.length_b   1.000
_cell.length_c   1.000
_cell.angle_alpha   90.00
_cell.angle_beta   90.00
_cell.angle_gamma   90.00
#
_symmetry.space_group_name_H-M   'P 1'
#
loop_
_entity.id
_entity.type
_entity.pdbx_description
1 polymer ?
#
loop_
_entity_poly.entity_id
_entity_poly.type
_entity_poly.pdbx_seq_one_letter_code
_entity_poly.pdbx_strand_id
1 'polypeptide(L)'
;MIKQSIAASALFLSASLLSIQAGVAERVFFQSPQNNANVSSPVKLSFGLEGMKIAPLGEMTDKTGHHHIIVDGAPIAAGASIPADDTHIHFGKGQQEAEIKLAPGKHTLTMQFGNGAHQSYGAGMSQTITVNVEAAK
;
A
#
# COMPACT_ATOMS: atom_id res chain seq x y z
N MET A 1 62.89 37.91 -34.81
CA MET A 1 61.61 37.98 -35.53
C MET A 1 60.90 36.64 -35.37
N ILE A 2 59.62 36.67 -34.95
CA ILE A 2 58.57 35.66 -35.20
C ILE A 2 58.66 34.35 -34.36
N LYS A 3 57.63 33.82 -33.70
CA LYS A 3 56.25 34.20 -33.36
C LYS A 3 55.80 33.32 -32.18
N GLN A 4 54.85 33.83 -31.41
CA GLN A 4 54.17 33.22 -30.26
C GLN A 4 53.46 31.91 -30.59
N SER A 5 53.18 31.07 -29.58
CA SER A 5 51.85 30.47 -29.39
C SER A 5 51.67 30.00 -27.94
N ILE A 6 50.57 30.48 -27.34
CA ILE A 6 50.10 30.25 -25.97
C ILE A 6 49.34 28.92 -25.93
N ALA A 7 49.66 28.03 -25.01
CA ALA A 7 48.84 26.87 -24.70
C ALA A 7 48.13 27.12 -23.36
N ALA A 8 46.88 27.55 -23.41
CA ALA A 8 46.01 27.61 -22.24
C ALA A 8 45.32 26.24 -22.08
N SER A 9 45.75 25.47 -21.09
CA SER A 9 45.07 24.23 -20.71
C SER A 9 43.82 24.58 -19.89
N ALA A 10 42.64 24.40 -20.48
CA ALA A 10 41.38 24.49 -19.76
C ALA A 10 41.11 23.17 -19.03
N LEU A 11 41.19 23.20 -17.70
CA LEU A 11 40.81 22.08 -16.84
C LEU A 11 39.28 22.08 -16.70
N PHE A 12 38.58 21.23 -17.45
CA PHE A 12 37.14 21.02 -17.26
C PHE A 12 36.90 20.09 -16.06
N LEU A 13 36.54 20.67 -14.91
CA LEU A 13 36.07 19.91 -13.75
C LEU A 13 34.60 19.53 -13.99
N SER A 14 34.33 18.29 -14.43
CA SER A 14 32.97 17.76 -14.50
C SER A 14 32.47 17.41 -13.10
N ALA A 15 31.59 18.24 -12.54
CA ALA A 15 30.82 17.89 -11.36
C ALA A 15 29.73 16.88 -11.75
N SER A 16 29.91 15.61 -11.35
CA SER A 16 28.88 14.59 -11.52
C SER A 16 27.77 14.82 -10.49
N LEU A 17 26.59 15.23 -10.96
CA LEU A 17 25.38 15.27 -10.14
C LEU A 17 24.92 13.82 -9.92
N LEU A 18 25.06 13.30 -8.69
CA LEU A 18 24.33 12.10 -8.29
C LEU A 18 22.83 12.45 -8.24
N SER A 19 22.08 12.04 -9.25
CA SER A 19 20.62 12.00 -9.17
C SER A 19 20.22 10.94 -8.14
N ILE A 20 19.86 11.36 -6.94
CA ILE A 20 19.17 10.48 -5.99
C ILE A 20 17.75 10.33 -6.53
N GLN A 21 17.52 9.28 -7.32
CA GLN A 21 16.17 8.89 -7.71
C GLN A 21 15.48 8.35 -6.45
N ALA A 22 14.82 9.23 -5.70
CA ALA A 22 13.96 8.79 -4.60
C ALA A 22 12.83 7.94 -5.22
N GLY A 23 12.85 6.64 -4.98
CA GLY A 23 11.78 5.74 -5.41
C GLY A 23 10.45 6.19 -4.80
N VAL A 24 9.36 6.06 -5.56
CA VAL A 24 8.01 6.28 -5.02
C VAL A 24 7.78 5.29 -3.88
N ALA A 25 7.33 5.79 -2.73
CA ALA A 25 7.03 4.93 -1.58
C ALA A 25 5.90 3.95 -1.94
N GLU A 26 6.10 2.66 -1.67
CA GLU A 26 5.09 1.63 -1.82
C GLU A 26 4.27 1.53 -0.53
N ARG A 27 2.96 1.72 -0.61
CA ARG A 27 2.07 1.59 0.55
C ARG A 27 0.62 1.40 0.16
N VAL A 28 -0.13 0.73 1.03
CA VAL A 28 -1.60 0.81 1.06
C VAL A 28 -2.04 1.78 2.15
N PHE A 29 -3.23 2.36 2.00
CA PHE A 29 -3.81 3.21 3.04
C PHE A 29 -5.32 3.27 2.97
N PHE A 30 -5.96 3.57 4.10
CA PHE A 30 -7.37 3.94 4.15
C PHE A 30 -7.53 5.40 3.72
N GLN A 31 -8.28 5.63 2.65
CA GLN A 31 -8.84 6.95 2.35
C GLN A 31 -9.99 7.25 3.33
N SER A 32 -10.80 6.23 3.62
CA SER A 32 -11.79 6.25 4.69
C SER A 32 -12.06 4.82 5.19
N PRO A 33 -12.49 4.67 6.46
CA PRO A 33 -12.54 5.68 7.51
C PRO A 33 -11.14 6.06 8.00
N GLN A 34 -11.03 7.19 8.68
CA GLN A 34 -9.79 7.60 9.34
C GLN A 34 -9.58 6.82 10.64
N ASN A 35 -8.33 6.72 11.10
CA ASN A 35 -8.01 6.05 12.36
C ASN A 35 -8.77 6.68 13.55
N ASN A 36 -9.35 5.84 14.40
CA ASN A 36 -10.23 6.17 15.52
C ASN A 36 -11.59 6.78 15.16
N ALA A 37 -12.04 6.69 13.91
CA ALA A 37 -13.36 7.17 13.52
C ALA A 37 -14.50 6.41 14.25
N ASN A 38 -15.54 7.15 14.61
CA ASN A 38 -16.85 6.57 14.96
C ASN A 38 -17.63 6.34 13.67
N VAL A 39 -18.17 5.14 13.48
CA VAL A 39 -18.83 4.71 12.24
C VAL A 39 -20.10 3.93 12.55
N SER A 40 -21.03 3.88 11.60
CA SER A 40 -22.17 2.97 11.64
C SER A 40 -21.89 1.69 10.85
N SER A 41 -22.62 0.61 11.16
CA SER A 41 -22.60 -0.63 10.39
C SER A 41 -23.71 -0.60 9.32
N PRO A 42 -23.45 -0.97 8.06
CA PRO A 42 -22.17 -1.42 7.52
C PRO A 42 -21.14 -0.29 7.40
N VAL A 43 -19.88 -0.62 7.71
CA VAL A 43 -18.77 0.32 7.63
C VAL A 43 -18.34 0.46 6.18
N LYS A 44 -18.42 1.68 5.65
CA LYS A 44 -17.91 2.05 4.32
C LYS A 44 -16.41 2.23 4.37
N LEU A 45 -15.70 1.54 3.48
CA LEU A 45 -14.26 1.60 3.34
C LEU A 45 -13.88 2.13 1.95
N SER A 46 -12.81 2.92 1.89
CA SER A 46 -12.17 3.35 0.66
C SER A 46 -10.65 3.21 0.77
N PHE A 47 -10.03 2.61 -0.23
CA PHE A 47 -8.65 2.14 -0.23
C PHE A 47 -7.78 2.93 -1.19
N GLY A 48 -6.56 3.20 -0.78
CA GLY A 48 -5.50 3.78 -1.59
C GLY A 48 -4.31 2.84 -1.74
N LEU A 49 -3.58 3.03 -2.84
CA LEU A 49 -2.33 2.34 -3.17
C LEU A 49 -1.37 3.34 -3.81
N GLU A 50 -0.11 3.33 -3.39
CA GLU A 50 1.00 4.08 -4.00
C GLU A 50 2.13 3.13 -4.36
N GLY A 51 2.88 3.45 -5.43
CA GLY A 51 4.08 2.70 -5.85
C GLY A 51 3.83 1.35 -6.57
N MET A 52 2.59 0.85 -6.59
CA MET A 52 2.19 -0.42 -7.21
C MET A 52 0.89 -0.26 -8.02
N LYS A 53 0.41 -1.35 -8.65
CA LYS A 53 -0.86 -1.35 -9.39
C LYS A 53 -1.85 -2.36 -8.83
N ILE A 54 -3.13 -2.03 -8.91
CA ILE A 54 -4.21 -2.97 -8.58
C ILE A 54 -4.45 -3.89 -9.78
N ALA A 55 -4.61 -5.18 -9.50
CA ALA A 55 -4.91 -6.23 -10.46
C ALA A 55 -5.75 -7.33 -9.80
N PRO A 56 -6.55 -8.07 -10.58
CA PRO A 56 -7.33 -9.19 -10.04
C PRO A 56 -6.41 -10.32 -9.56
N LEU A 57 -6.95 -11.17 -8.68
CA LEU A 57 -6.34 -12.43 -8.29
C LEU A 57 -5.97 -13.26 -9.54
N GLY A 58 -4.78 -13.88 -9.51
CA GLY A 58 -4.22 -14.63 -10.63
C GLY A 58 -3.36 -13.80 -11.59
N GLU A 59 -3.40 -12.46 -11.54
CA GLU A 59 -2.48 -11.63 -12.31
C GLU A 59 -1.08 -11.67 -11.70
N MET A 60 -0.13 -12.28 -12.43
CA MET A 60 1.23 -12.57 -11.93
C MET A 60 2.25 -11.48 -12.27
N THR A 61 1.82 -10.35 -12.84
CA THR A 61 2.71 -9.23 -13.15
C THR A 61 3.34 -8.67 -11.87
N ASP A 62 4.64 -8.42 -11.91
CA ASP A 62 5.38 -7.81 -10.79
C ASP A 62 4.74 -6.49 -10.34
N LYS A 63 4.78 -6.26 -9.03
CA LYS A 63 4.21 -5.06 -8.38
C LYS A 63 2.72 -4.84 -8.66
N THR A 64 1.98 -5.95 -8.78
CA THR A 64 0.52 -5.93 -8.88
C THR A 64 -0.14 -6.76 -7.78
N GLY A 65 -1.41 -6.51 -7.52
CA GLY A 65 -2.13 -7.22 -6.49
C GLY A 65 -3.50 -6.64 -6.15
N HIS A 66 -4.05 -7.10 -5.04
CA HIS A 66 -5.37 -6.70 -4.57
C HIS A 66 -5.39 -6.49 -3.05
N HIS A 67 -6.41 -5.78 -2.57
CA HIS A 67 -6.57 -5.48 -1.16
C HIS A 67 -7.22 -6.65 -0.39
N HIS A 68 -6.91 -6.67 0.91
CA HIS A 68 -7.56 -7.47 1.94
C HIS A 68 -7.82 -6.59 3.15
N ILE A 69 -8.84 -6.94 3.93
CA ILE A 69 -9.04 -6.40 5.27
C ILE A 69 -9.03 -7.56 6.25
N ILE A 70 -8.17 -7.46 7.25
CA ILE A 70 -8.13 -8.38 8.40
C ILE A 70 -8.82 -7.67 9.56
N VAL A 71 -9.94 -8.23 9.99
CA VAL A 71 -10.72 -7.73 11.13
C VAL A 71 -10.11 -8.25 12.42
N ASP A 72 -9.81 -7.35 13.35
CA ASP A 72 -9.25 -7.66 14.67
C ASP A 72 -7.97 -8.50 14.65
N GLY A 73 -7.19 -8.37 13.56
CA GLY A 73 -5.98 -9.15 13.32
C GLY A 73 -4.79 -8.32 12.83
N ALA A 74 -3.63 -8.97 12.81
CA ALA A 74 -2.36 -8.39 12.39
C ALA A 74 -2.05 -8.74 10.91
N PRO A 75 -1.14 -7.99 10.25
CA PRO A 75 -0.71 -8.31 8.89
C PRO A 75 -0.09 -9.71 8.79
N ILE A 76 -0.42 -10.45 7.74
CA ILE A 76 0.22 -11.72 7.40
C ILE A 76 1.65 -11.47 6.91
N ALA A 77 2.58 -12.37 7.25
CA ALA A 77 3.99 -12.29 6.84
C ALA A 77 4.16 -12.31 5.30
N ALA A 78 5.22 -11.67 4.81
CA ALA A 78 5.51 -11.63 3.38
C ALA A 78 5.68 -13.04 2.79
N GLY A 79 5.05 -13.29 1.64
CA GLY A 79 5.09 -14.58 0.93
C GLY A 79 4.18 -15.66 1.51
N ALA A 80 3.59 -15.47 2.69
CA ALA A 80 2.62 -16.41 3.24
C ALA A 80 1.24 -16.23 2.57
N SER A 81 0.52 -17.34 2.38
CA SER A 81 -0.85 -17.34 1.89
C SER A 81 -1.77 -16.61 2.86
N ILE A 82 -2.66 -15.79 2.32
CA ILE A 82 -3.67 -15.09 3.11
C ILE A 82 -4.82 -16.08 3.38
N PRO A 83 -5.18 -16.35 4.65
CA PRO A 83 -6.26 -17.27 4.99
C PRO A 83 -7.58 -16.89 4.34
N ALA A 84 -8.38 -17.89 3.99
CA ALA A 84 -9.77 -17.72 3.56
C ALA A 84 -10.69 -18.13 4.72
N ASP A 85 -10.89 -17.21 5.65
CA ASP A 85 -11.73 -17.37 6.84
C ASP A 85 -12.61 -16.12 7.04
N ASP A 86 -13.41 -16.12 8.11
CA ASP A 86 -14.39 -15.07 8.35
C ASP A 86 -13.78 -13.71 8.75
N THR A 87 -12.50 -13.67 9.15
CA THR A 87 -11.84 -12.41 9.55
C THR A 87 -11.01 -11.80 8.43
N HIS A 88 -10.74 -12.54 7.36
CA HIS A 88 -10.04 -12.07 6.17
C HIS A 88 -11.03 -11.76 5.04
N ILE A 89 -11.32 -10.48 4.82
CA ILE A 89 -12.21 -10.04 3.74
C ILE A 89 -11.38 -9.79 2.47
N HIS A 90 -11.78 -10.42 1.37
CA HIS A 90 -11.01 -10.47 0.13
C HIS A 90 -11.57 -9.54 -0.97
N PHE A 91 -10.69 -8.73 -1.58
CA PHE A 91 -11.03 -7.84 -2.68
C PHE A 91 -10.30 -8.24 -3.97
N GLY A 92 -10.33 -9.54 -4.29
CA GLY A 92 -9.60 -10.15 -5.41
C GLY A 92 -10.01 -9.74 -6.82
N LYS A 93 -10.98 -8.85 -7.00
CA LYS A 93 -11.34 -8.27 -8.31
C LYS A 93 -10.76 -6.86 -8.49
N GLY A 94 -9.92 -6.41 -7.56
CA GLY A 94 -9.33 -5.08 -7.56
C GLY A 94 -10.27 -4.00 -7.00
N GLN A 95 -11.17 -4.36 -6.08
CA GLN A 95 -12.04 -3.37 -5.46
C GLN A 95 -11.22 -2.37 -4.62
N GLN A 96 -11.59 -1.09 -4.73
CA GLN A 96 -11.02 0.01 -3.94
C GLN A 96 -12.02 0.57 -2.93
N GLU A 97 -13.25 0.07 -2.94
CA GLU A 97 -14.31 0.45 -2.02
C GLU A 97 -15.06 -0.81 -1.58
N ALA A 98 -15.56 -0.80 -0.35
CA ALA A 98 -16.32 -1.90 0.21
C ALA A 98 -17.26 -1.44 1.31
N GLU A 99 -18.29 -2.25 1.58
CA GLU A 99 -19.10 -2.17 2.78
C GLU A 99 -18.91 -3.47 3.57
N ILE A 100 -18.44 -3.38 4.82
CA ILE A 100 -18.28 -4.54 5.70
C ILE A 100 -19.21 -4.42 6.91
N LYS A 101 -19.80 -5.53 7.33
CA LYS A 101 -20.62 -5.57 8.55
C LYS A 101 -19.73 -5.90 9.73
N LEU A 102 -19.75 -5.03 10.73
CA LEU A 102 -19.09 -5.22 12.00
C LEU A 102 -20.12 -5.11 13.13
N ALA A 103 -19.88 -5.81 14.23
CA ALA A 103 -20.66 -5.67 15.44
C ALA A 103 -20.42 -4.28 16.07
N PRO A 104 -21.34 -3.76 16.88
CA PRO A 104 -21.07 -2.58 17.70
C PRO A 104 -19.87 -2.80 18.62
N GLY A 105 -18.99 -1.80 18.73
CA GLY A 105 -17.79 -1.87 19.56
C GLY A 105 -16.53 -1.39 18.85
N LYS A 106 -15.39 -1.54 19.55
CA LYS A 106 -14.08 -1.19 19.04
C LYS A 106 -13.51 -2.34 18.22
N HIS A 107 -13.09 -2.05 16.99
CA HIS A 107 -12.45 -3.00 16.09
C HIS A 107 -11.14 -2.44 15.55
N THR A 108 -10.18 -3.32 15.26
CA THR A 108 -9.07 -2.97 14.37
C THR A 108 -9.33 -3.49 12.96
N LEU A 109 -8.96 -2.68 11.97
CA LEU A 109 -9.00 -3.04 10.56
C LEU A 109 -7.58 -2.93 10.02
N THR A 110 -7.00 -4.06 9.66
CA THR A 110 -5.69 -4.12 9.02
C THR A 110 -5.89 -4.30 7.52
N MET A 111 -5.64 -3.25 6.75
CA MET A 111 -5.52 -3.36 5.30
C MET A 111 -4.21 -4.03 4.96
N GLN A 112 -4.25 -5.01 4.05
CA GLN A 112 -3.08 -5.71 3.55
C GLN A 112 -3.17 -5.82 2.03
N PHE A 113 -2.03 -5.75 1.35
CA PHE A 113 -1.94 -6.05 -0.08
C PHE A 113 -1.44 -7.48 -0.31
N GLY A 114 -2.07 -8.19 -1.25
CA GLY A 114 -1.67 -9.52 -1.68
C GLY A 114 -1.42 -9.60 -3.18
N ASN A 115 -0.51 -10.48 -3.61
CA ASN A 115 -0.14 -10.68 -5.00
C ASN A 115 -1.13 -11.60 -5.77
N GLY A 116 -0.86 -11.85 -7.05
CA GLY A 116 -1.66 -12.75 -7.90
C GLY A 116 -1.75 -14.20 -7.40
N ALA A 117 -0.76 -14.67 -6.64
CA ALA A 117 -0.75 -16.01 -6.03
C ALA A 117 -1.47 -16.05 -4.66
N HIS A 118 -2.19 -14.98 -4.30
CA HIS A 118 -2.88 -14.83 -3.01
C HIS A 118 -1.95 -14.86 -1.79
N GLN A 119 -0.72 -14.38 -1.97
CA GLN A 119 0.27 -14.26 -0.91
C GLN A 119 0.43 -12.80 -0.47
N SER A 120 0.66 -12.59 0.82
CA SER A 120 0.87 -11.28 1.41
C SER A 120 2.18 -10.64 0.93
N TYR A 121 2.14 -9.32 0.66
CA TYR A 121 3.35 -8.51 0.50
C TYR A 121 4.03 -8.14 1.84
N GLY A 122 3.47 -8.58 2.97
CA GLY A 122 4.02 -8.39 4.32
C GLY A 122 3.57 -7.10 4.99
N ALA A 123 4.15 -6.84 6.17
CA ALA A 123 3.78 -5.70 7.01
C ALA A 123 4.09 -4.33 6.38
N GLY A 124 5.09 -4.25 5.48
CA GLY A 124 5.41 -3.01 4.76
C GLY A 124 4.30 -2.56 3.79
N MET A 125 3.48 -3.51 3.31
CA MET A 125 2.31 -3.26 2.47
C MET A 125 1.02 -3.46 3.27
N SER A 126 1.00 -2.92 4.48
CA SER A 126 -0.18 -2.94 5.35
C SER A 126 -0.38 -1.62 6.08
N GLN A 127 -1.62 -1.35 6.48
CA GLN A 127 -1.95 -0.26 7.40
C GLN A 127 -3.04 -0.75 8.36
N THR A 128 -2.86 -0.51 9.65
CA THR A 128 -3.88 -0.80 10.66
C THR A 128 -4.51 0.50 11.14
N ILE A 129 -5.84 0.51 11.20
CA ILE A 129 -6.63 1.54 11.87
C ILE A 129 -7.51 0.92 12.96
N THR A 130 -7.94 1.73 13.90
CA THR A 130 -9.01 1.43 14.84
C THR A 130 -10.28 2.14 14.39
N VAL A 131 -11.44 1.50 14.53
CA VAL A 131 -12.75 2.12 14.35
C VAL A 131 -13.64 1.78 15.54
N ASN A 132 -14.57 2.68 15.86
CA ASN A 132 -15.59 2.43 16.87
C ASN A 132 -16.95 2.38 16.19
N VAL A 133 -17.55 1.19 16.13
CA VAL A 133 -18.84 0.95 15.51
C VAL A 133 -19.94 1.27 16.51
N GLU A 134 -20.82 2.21 16.16
CA GLU A 134 -21.94 2.61 17.00
C GLU A 134 -22.97 1.47 17.12
N ALA A 135 -23.63 1.40 18.28
CA ALA A 135 -24.80 0.54 18.44
C ALA A 135 -25.91 0.98 17.50
N ALA A 136 -26.65 0.02 16.93
CA ALA A 136 -27.88 0.32 16.22
C ALA A 136 -28.83 1.07 17.17
N LYS A 137 -29.35 2.21 16.72
CA LYS A 137 -30.41 2.94 17.43
C LYS A 137 -31.74 2.22 17.32
#